data_AF-A0A965FBA4-F1
#
_entry.id   AF-A0A965FBA4-F1
#
_cell.length_a   1.000
_cell.length_b   1.000
_cell.length_c   1.000
_cell.angle_alpha   90.00
_cell.angle_beta   90.00
_cell.angle_gamma   90.00
#
_symmetry.space_group_name_H-M   'P 1'
#
loop_
_entity.id
_entity.type
_entity.pdbx_description
1 polymer ?
#
loop_
_entity_poly.entity_id
_entity_poly.type
_entity_poly.pdbx_seq_one_letter_code
_entity_poly.pdbx_strand_id
1 'polypeptide(L)'
;QRMPELVGPDSPGGGLLTEGEARAIRRAWDFLWTVRFHLHLVTGRAEERLTFDLQPVVGARMGYTRRGLQDGVERFMKHFFLTARDVARFTRILEPAIIRAALGRPAVLPAPDKALTDAGFALADGKIIAAPGFDFTIEPVLMLRIFRLARDRGFDIHPLAFRAIIRHARHLARLRGDPAASAEFLDILSGKDPHIWLRMLNEAGLIAALLPDWQRVVGLMQFDTYHVFTVDEHTIEAVGVLGSMERGELTEVAPVASELIGQIQSRRALYVAMLLHDAAKGRGGDHSELGAELALQICPALGLTPEETETVSWLVLHHLLISETAFRRDIEDPKTILDIAEIVQSPERLRLLLVLTVADMRAVSAKVWNGWKATLLRELYWRVAEVLAGGLSVPERDVRVARAK
;
A
#
# COMPACT_ATOMS: atom_id res chain seq x y z
N GLN A 1 20.87 -4.09 36.26
CA GLN A 1 19.40 -3.90 36.25
C GLN A 1 18.85 -4.61 35.00
N ARG A 2 17.89 -5.55 35.10
CA ARG A 2 17.26 -6.14 33.90
C ARG A 2 16.56 -5.04 33.11
N MET A 3 16.85 -4.97 31.82
CA MET A 3 16.20 -4.05 30.90
C MET A 3 14.99 -4.78 30.30
N PRO A 4 13.75 -4.41 30.68
CA PRO A 4 12.56 -5.18 30.29
C PRO A 4 12.33 -5.19 28.77
N GLU A 5 12.97 -4.29 28.03
CA GLU A 5 12.90 -4.23 26.58
C GLU A 5 13.81 -5.28 25.89
N LEU A 6 14.79 -5.84 26.61
CA LEU A 6 15.69 -6.91 26.15
C LEU A 6 15.13 -8.28 26.54
N VAL A 7 15.50 -9.32 25.79
CA VAL A 7 14.96 -10.67 25.98
C VAL A 7 15.59 -11.37 27.18
N GLY A 8 16.87 -11.11 27.47
CA GLY A 8 17.60 -11.60 28.65
C GLY A 8 18.93 -12.25 28.29
N PRO A 9 19.93 -12.27 29.19
CA PRO A 9 21.33 -12.57 28.85
C PRO A 9 21.57 -13.95 28.23
N ASP A 10 20.73 -14.94 28.54
CA ASP A 10 20.85 -16.31 28.03
C ASP A 10 20.23 -16.49 26.62
N SER A 11 19.66 -15.44 26.04
CA SER A 11 19.03 -15.49 24.71
C SER A 11 20.00 -15.08 23.59
N PRO A 12 19.76 -15.51 22.34
CA PRO A 12 20.67 -15.26 21.22
C PRO A 12 21.07 -13.79 21.03
N GLY A 13 22.26 -13.57 20.49
CA GLY A 13 22.80 -12.22 20.26
C GLY A 13 23.12 -11.46 21.54
N GLY A 14 23.52 -12.15 22.62
CA GLY A 14 23.86 -11.52 23.90
C GLY A 14 22.66 -10.94 24.63
N GLY A 15 21.47 -11.49 24.40
CA GLY A 15 20.23 -11.11 25.06
C GLY A 15 19.30 -10.16 24.30
N LEU A 16 19.63 -9.88 23.04
CA LEU A 16 18.91 -8.92 22.20
C LEU A 16 17.75 -9.56 21.43
N LEU A 17 17.92 -10.83 21.04
CA LEU A 17 17.01 -11.56 20.16
C LEU A 17 16.30 -12.69 20.91
N THR A 18 15.06 -12.91 20.55
CA THR A 18 14.37 -14.16 20.85
C THR A 18 14.92 -15.28 19.98
N GLU A 19 14.74 -16.54 20.40
CA GLU A 19 15.13 -17.67 19.55
C GLU A 19 14.40 -17.70 18.20
N GLY A 20 13.13 -17.28 18.19
CA GLY A 20 12.33 -17.19 16.97
C GLY A 20 12.93 -16.19 15.97
N GLU A 21 13.33 -15.01 16.46
CA GLU A 21 14.01 -13.99 15.66
C GLU A 21 15.36 -14.50 15.16
N ALA A 22 16.18 -15.12 16.01
CA ALA A 22 17.48 -15.67 15.62
C ALA A 22 17.34 -16.75 14.53
N ARG A 23 16.36 -17.66 14.65
CA ARG A 23 16.07 -18.65 13.61
C ARG A 23 15.61 -18.00 12.31
N ALA A 24 14.79 -16.96 12.39
CA ALA A 24 14.30 -16.25 11.20
C ALA A 24 15.42 -15.50 10.46
N ILE A 25 16.31 -14.82 11.21
CA ILE A 25 17.52 -14.19 10.67
C ILE A 25 18.40 -15.22 9.95
N ARG A 26 18.63 -16.39 10.56
CA ARG A 26 19.44 -17.44 9.93
C ARG A 26 18.81 -17.95 8.63
N ARG A 27 17.49 -18.19 8.60
CA ARG A 27 16.80 -18.58 7.36
C ARG A 27 16.94 -17.52 6.26
N ALA A 28 16.81 -16.24 6.60
CA ALA A 28 16.99 -15.14 5.66
C ALA A 28 18.42 -15.10 5.10
N TRP A 29 19.42 -15.26 5.98
CA TRP A 29 20.83 -15.35 5.61
C TRP A 29 21.09 -16.51 4.65
N ASP A 30 20.65 -17.72 5.01
CA ASP A 30 20.87 -18.93 4.20
C ASP A 30 20.21 -18.81 2.82
N PHE A 31 19.00 -18.25 2.76
CA PHE A 31 18.30 -18.00 1.50
C PHE A 31 19.06 -17.03 0.60
N LEU A 32 19.43 -15.84 1.11
CA LEU A 32 20.13 -14.82 0.31
C LEU A 32 21.52 -15.29 -0.15
N TRP A 33 22.23 -16.04 0.70
CA TRP A 33 23.48 -16.68 0.29
C TRP A 33 23.28 -17.71 -0.81
N THR A 34 22.24 -18.54 -0.71
CA THR A 34 21.92 -19.53 -1.75
C THR A 34 21.61 -18.83 -3.08
N VAL A 35 20.83 -17.73 -3.07
CA VAL A 35 20.59 -16.91 -4.26
C VAL A 35 21.91 -16.40 -4.84
N ARG A 36 22.79 -15.84 -4.01
CA ARG A 36 24.11 -15.34 -4.43
C ARG A 36 24.98 -16.42 -5.06
N PHE A 37 25.05 -17.61 -4.46
CA PHE A 37 25.79 -18.73 -5.04
C PHE A 37 25.24 -19.14 -6.40
N HIS A 38 23.91 -19.18 -6.57
CA HIS A 38 23.33 -19.46 -7.88
C HIS A 38 23.62 -18.37 -8.91
N LEU A 39 23.61 -17.09 -8.53
CA LEU A 39 24.03 -16.00 -9.42
C LEU A 39 25.47 -16.19 -9.90
N HIS A 40 26.39 -16.52 -9.00
CA HIS A 40 27.80 -16.75 -9.36
C HIS A 40 27.97 -17.97 -10.27
N LEU A 41 27.26 -19.06 -9.98
CA LEU A 41 27.30 -20.28 -10.80
C LEU A 41 26.73 -20.07 -12.20
N VAL A 42 25.64 -19.31 -12.32
CA VAL A 42 24.98 -19.04 -13.62
C VAL A 42 25.80 -18.08 -14.47
N THR A 43 26.41 -17.06 -13.85
CA THR A 43 27.14 -16.00 -14.58
C THR A 43 28.63 -16.29 -14.75
N GLY A 44 29.19 -17.26 -14.01
CA GLY A 44 30.62 -17.57 -14.03
C GLY A 44 31.51 -16.48 -13.42
N ARG A 45 30.93 -15.50 -12.72
CA ARG A 45 31.63 -14.37 -12.09
C ARG A 45 30.97 -13.97 -10.77
N ALA A 46 31.60 -13.07 -10.03
CA ALA A 46 31.03 -12.48 -8.82
C ALA A 46 29.91 -11.47 -9.15
N GLU A 47 28.80 -11.95 -9.70
CA GLU A 47 27.59 -11.16 -9.94
C GLU A 47 26.78 -10.99 -8.65
N GLU A 48 26.42 -9.75 -8.32
CA GLU A 48 25.74 -9.40 -7.07
C GLU A 48 24.35 -8.78 -7.33
N ARG A 49 23.95 -8.69 -8.60
CA ARG A 49 22.67 -8.12 -9.03
C ARG A 49 21.78 -9.21 -9.59
N LEU A 50 20.61 -9.38 -8.99
CA LEU A 50 19.55 -10.24 -9.51
C LEU A 50 18.75 -9.49 -10.59
N THR A 51 19.29 -9.44 -11.81
CA THR A 51 18.65 -8.79 -12.96
C THR A 51 17.44 -9.59 -13.46
N PHE A 52 16.52 -8.92 -14.17
CA PHE A 52 15.25 -9.49 -14.62
C PHE A 52 15.42 -10.81 -15.41
N ASP A 53 16.43 -10.88 -16.28
CA ASP A 53 16.77 -12.06 -17.08
C ASP A 53 17.31 -13.23 -16.24
N LEU A 54 17.94 -12.95 -15.09
CA LEU A 54 18.47 -13.98 -14.19
C LEU A 54 17.41 -14.55 -13.23
N GLN A 55 16.32 -13.81 -12.98
CA GLN A 55 15.28 -14.22 -12.03
C GLN A 55 14.65 -15.58 -12.38
N PRO A 56 14.22 -15.87 -13.63
CA PRO A 56 13.67 -17.18 -13.98
C PRO A 56 14.70 -18.30 -13.85
N VAL A 57 15.96 -18.03 -14.23
CA VAL A 57 17.04 -19.03 -14.22
C VAL A 57 17.40 -19.43 -12.80
N VAL A 58 17.64 -18.44 -11.92
CA VAL A 58 17.96 -18.69 -10.51
C VAL A 58 16.78 -19.32 -9.79
N GLY A 59 15.56 -18.82 -10.02
CA GLY A 59 14.34 -19.39 -9.45
C GLY A 59 14.17 -20.86 -9.81
N ALA A 60 14.32 -21.22 -11.08
CA ALA A 60 14.23 -22.62 -11.52
C ALA A 60 15.31 -23.51 -10.87
N ARG A 61 16.56 -23.04 -10.79
CA ARG A 61 17.66 -23.79 -10.15
C ARG A 61 17.45 -24.00 -8.65
N MET A 62 16.76 -23.08 -7.99
CA MET A 62 16.37 -23.19 -6.57
C MET A 62 15.08 -24.01 -6.37
N GLY A 63 14.52 -24.59 -7.43
CA GLY A 63 13.34 -25.46 -7.36
C GLY A 63 12.00 -24.72 -7.34
N TYR A 64 11.97 -23.42 -7.67
CA TYR A 64 10.71 -22.70 -7.85
C TYR A 64 10.09 -23.07 -9.19
N THR A 65 9.19 -24.04 -9.15
CA THR A 65 8.38 -24.47 -10.28
C THR A 65 6.99 -23.82 -10.26
N ARG A 66 6.29 -23.87 -11.39
CA ARG A 66 4.89 -23.46 -11.46
C ARG A 66 4.07 -24.28 -10.46
N ARG A 67 3.25 -23.61 -9.64
CA ARG A 67 2.32 -24.26 -8.70
C ARG A 67 0.95 -23.62 -8.83
N GLY A 68 -0.01 -24.39 -9.36
CA GLY A 68 -1.32 -23.85 -9.73
C GLY A 68 -1.18 -22.77 -10.81
N LEU A 69 -1.69 -21.57 -10.50
CA LEU A 69 -1.72 -20.44 -11.43
C LEU A 69 -0.51 -19.50 -11.32
N GLN A 70 0.34 -19.65 -10.29
CA GLN A 70 1.50 -18.77 -10.08
C GLN A 70 2.73 -19.27 -10.83
N ASP A 71 3.42 -18.36 -11.53
CA ASP A 71 4.69 -18.63 -12.20
C ASP A 71 5.79 -18.97 -11.17
N GLY A 72 6.70 -19.87 -11.55
CA GLY A 72 7.87 -20.18 -10.73
C GLY A 72 8.71 -18.95 -10.42
N VAL A 73 8.89 -18.04 -11.39
CA VAL A 73 9.66 -16.81 -11.16
C VAL A 73 8.96 -15.88 -10.17
N GLU A 74 7.64 -15.70 -10.27
CA GLU A 74 6.88 -14.86 -9.34
C GLU A 74 6.90 -15.42 -7.92
N ARG A 75 6.82 -16.76 -7.77
CA ARG A 75 6.98 -17.42 -6.47
C ARG A 75 8.35 -17.20 -5.87
N PHE A 76 9.40 -17.31 -6.69
CA PHE A 76 10.78 -17.04 -6.28
C PHE A 76 10.95 -15.58 -5.83
N MET A 77 10.51 -14.65 -6.66
CA MET A 77 10.61 -13.22 -6.37
C MET A 77 9.78 -12.82 -5.15
N LYS A 78 8.60 -13.44 -4.94
CA LYS A 78 7.83 -13.24 -3.72
C LYS A 78 8.58 -13.68 -2.48
N HIS A 79 9.21 -14.85 -2.49
CA HIS A 79 10.05 -15.26 -1.36
C HIS A 79 11.22 -14.29 -1.17
N PHE A 80 11.87 -13.86 -2.26
CA PHE A 80 12.97 -12.89 -2.20
C PHE A 80 12.54 -11.57 -1.52
N PHE A 81 11.43 -10.97 -1.93
CA PHE A 81 10.94 -9.73 -1.34
C PHE A 81 10.47 -9.90 0.11
N LEU A 82 9.83 -11.03 0.45
CA LEU A 82 9.50 -11.35 1.84
C LEU A 82 10.76 -11.46 2.70
N THR A 83 11.82 -12.10 2.20
CA THR A 83 13.10 -12.20 2.89
C THR A 83 13.79 -10.84 3.02
N ALA A 84 13.81 -10.02 1.97
CA ALA A 84 14.37 -8.67 2.02
C ALA A 84 13.64 -7.80 3.07
N ARG A 85 12.31 -7.90 3.14
CA ARG A 85 11.51 -7.23 4.15
C ARG A 85 11.82 -7.73 5.56
N ASP A 86 12.01 -9.04 5.75
CA ASP A 86 12.39 -9.59 7.04
C ASP A 86 13.76 -9.06 7.50
N VAL A 87 14.73 -8.92 6.59
CA VAL A 87 16.03 -8.27 6.89
C VAL A 87 15.86 -6.82 7.34
N ALA A 88 15.01 -6.03 6.66
CA ALA A 88 14.70 -4.67 7.08
C ALA A 88 14.09 -4.63 8.49
N ARG A 89 13.10 -5.50 8.77
CA ARG A 89 12.48 -5.65 10.10
C ARG A 89 13.49 -6.04 11.17
N PHE A 90 14.40 -6.96 10.88
CA PHE A 90 15.44 -7.36 11.84
C PHE A 90 16.36 -6.20 12.19
N THR A 91 16.69 -5.35 11.22
CA THR A 91 17.46 -4.13 11.47
C THR A 91 16.73 -3.21 12.43
N ARG A 92 15.41 -3.00 12.23
CA ARG A 92 14.55 -2.23 13.15
C ARG A 92 14.40 -2.85 14.54
N ILE A 93 14.64 -4.16 14.70
CA ILE A 93 14.60 -4.85 16.00
C ILE A 93 15.98 -4.78 16.69
N LEU A 94 17.06 -4.98 15.94
CA LEU A 94 18.41 -5.11 16.45
C LEU A 94 19.02 -3.76 16.80
N GLU A 95 18.99 -2.80 15.88
CA GLU A 95 19.63 -1.50 16.06
C GLU A 95 19.16 -0.81 17.37
N PRO A 96 17.85 -0.72 17.66
CA PRO A 96 17.41 -0.09 18.90
C PRO A 96 17.86 -0.87 20.12
N ALA A 97 17.90 -2.20 20.06
CA ALA A 97 18.33 -3.04 21.17
C ALA A 97 19.83 -2.90 21.45
N ILE A 98 20.66 -2.80 20.40
CA ILE A 98 22.11 -2.57 20.50
C ILE A 98 22.40 -1.19 21.09
N ILE A 99 21.79 -0.14 20.54
CA ILE A 99 21.92 1.24 21.05
C ILE A 99 21.51 1.27 22.53
N ARG A 100 20.40 0.61 22.86
CA ARG A 100 19.86 0.55 24.21
C ARG A 100 20.79 -0.17 25.19
N ALA A 101 21.39 -1.29 24.77
CA ALA A 101 22.37 -2.03 25.55
C ALA A 101 23.67 -1.24 25.75
N ALA A 102 24.11 -0.47 24.75
CA ALA A 102 25.32 0.33 24.81
C ALA A 102 25.15 1.62 25.64
N LEU A 103 24.02 2.32 25.50
CA LEU A 103 23.85 3.69 26.02
C LEU A 103 23.05 3.80 27.32
N GLY A 104 22.40 2.74 27.80
CA GLY A 104 21.55 2.89 28.99
C GLY A 104 20.17 3.49 28.66
N ARG A 105 19.33 3.74 29.70
CA ARG A 105 17.88 3.98 29.57
C ARG A 105 17.59 5.23 28.73
N PRO A 106 16.63 5.17 27.77
CA PRO A 106 16.29 6.35 27.00
C PRO A 106 15.79 7.43 27.94
N ALA A 107 16.13 8.67 27.58
CA ALA A 107 15.64 9.91 28.15
C ALA A 107 14.10 10.02 28.11
N VAL A 108 13.34 9.37 28.99
CA VAL A 108 11.91 9.68 29.09
C VAL A 108 11.79 11.03 29.75
N LEU A 109 11.39 12.04 28.97
CA LEU A 109 11.19 13.38 29.51
C LEU A 109 9.95 13.32 30.42
N PRO A 110 10.07 13.69 31.71
CA PRO A 110 8.95 13.65 32.63
C PRO A 110 7.90 14.77 32.42
N ALA A 111 8.00 15.55 31.32
CA ALA A 111 7.17 16.73 31.12
C ALA A 111 5.72 16.39 30.69
N PRO A 112 4.73 17.18 31.14
CA PRO A 112 3.37 16.74 31.42
C PRO A 112 2.46 16.98 30.21
N ASP A 113 2.73 16.30 29.09
CA ASP A 113 1.68 16.17 28.09
C ASP A 113 0.66 15.16 28.61
N LYS A 114 -0.23 15.66 29.47
CA LYS A 114 -1.27 14.86 30.11
C LYS A 114 -2.16 14.21 29.05
N ALA A 115 -2.48 14.94 27.98
CA ALA A 115 -3.25 14.39 26.86
C ALA A 115 -2.52 13.23 26.15
N LEU A 116 -1.19 13.32 26.00
CA LEU A 116 -0.38 12.24 25.44
C LEU A 116 -0.37 11.01 26.37
N THR A 117 -0.16 11.24 27.67
CA THR A 117 -0.15 10.17 28.68
C THR A 117 -1.51 9.50 28.83
N ASP A 118 -2.59 10.29 28.87
CA ASP A 118 -3.98 9.81 28.92
C ASP A 118 -4.34 9.00 27.65
N ALA A 119 -3.69 9.30 26.52
CA ALA A 119 -3.81 8.53 25.28
C ALA A 119 -2.92 7.27 25.23
N GLY A 120 -2.11 7.02 26.26
CA GLY A 120 -1.23 5.85 26.40
C GLY A 120 0.21 6.04 25.91
N PHE A 121 0.67 7.28 25.70
CA PHE A 121 1.97 7.58 25.10
C PHE A 121 2.80 8.59 25.88
N ALA A 122 4.12 8.54 25.67
CA ALA A 122 5.10 9.46 26.26
C ALA A 122 6.15 9.84 25.20
N LEU A 123 6.99 10.83 25.51
CA LEU A 123 8.15 11.19 24.70
C LEU A 123 9.45 10.66 25.31
N ALA A 124 10.21 9.95 24.50
CA ALA A 124 11.57 9.52 24.80
C ALA A 124 12.50 10.06 23.70
N ASP A 125 13.52 10.83 24.08
CA ASP A 125 14.46 11.45 23.15
C ASP A 125 13.77 12.24 22.01
N GLY A 126 12.66 12.92 22.34
CA GLY A 126 11.85 13.68 21.39
C GLY A 126 10.94 12.84 20.47
N LYS A 127 10.86 11.52 20.67
CA LYS A 127 10.10 10.58 19.86
C LYS A 127 9.00 9.88 20.66
N ILE A 128 7.90 9.53 20.01
CA ILE A 128 6.75 8.93 20.67
C ILE A 128 7.00 7.45 21.02
N ILE A 129 6.66 7.07 22.25
CA ILE A 129 6.73 5.70 22.79
C ILE A 129 5.49 5.40 23.63
N ALA A 130 5.20 4.13 23.90
CA ALA A 130 4.18 3.76 24.89
C ALA A 130 4.53 4.32 26.27
N ALA A 131 3.54 4.90 26.95
CA ALA A 131 3.70 5.39 28.31
C ALA A 131 3.90 4.22 29.29
N PRO A 132 4.58 4.44 30.43
CA PRO A 132 4.69 3.44 31.49
C PRO A 132 3.32 2.91 31.91
N GLY A 133 3.17 1.58 31.97
CA GLY A 133 1.91 0.91 32.33
C GLY A 133 1.00 0.56 31.15
N PHE A 134 1.30 1.06 29.94
CA PHE A 134 0.59 0.67 28.71
C PHE A 134 1.33 -0.43 27.96
N ASP A 135 0.59 -1.40 27.43
CA ASP A 135 1.14 -2.59 26.78
C ASP A 135 0.35 -2.93 25.51
N PHE A 136 1.06 -3.01 24.37
CA PHE A 136 0.49 -3.39 23.07
C PHE A 136 -0.09 -4.81 23.03
N THR A 137 0.26 -5.69 23.97
CA THR A 137 -0.30 -7.04 24.07
C THR A 137 -1.66 -7.09 24.78
N ILE A 138 -1.89 -6.14 25.69
CA ILE A 138 -3.14 -5.96 26.46
C ILE A 138 -4.10 -5.07 25.67
N GLU A 139 -3.60 -3.96 25.12
CA GLU A 139 -4.36 -2.99 24.32
C GLU A 139 -3.78 -2.85 22.90
N PRO A 140 -4.04 -3.82 21.98
CA PRO A 140 -3.44 -3.83 20.65
C PRO A 140 -3.78 -2.60 19.78
N VAL A 141 -4.89 -1.92 20.06
CA VAL A 141 -5.32 -0.72 19.31
C VAL A 141 -4.30 0.42 19.42
N LEU A 142 -3.52 0.47 20.51
CA LEU A 142 -2.45 1.46 20.69
C LEU A 142 -1.37 1.34 19.60
N MET A 143 -1.21 0.17 18.99
CA MET A 143 -0.30 -0.01 17.85
C MET A 143 -0.76 0.75 16.61
N LEU A 144 -2.06 1.04 16.43
CA LEU A 144 -2.53 1.91 15.34
C LEU A 144 -2.51 3.38 15.79
N ARG A 145 -3.02 3.65 16.99
CA ARG A 145 -3.13 5.02 17.54
C ARG A 145 -1.80 5.76 17.60
N ILE A 146 -0.69 5.07 17.87
CA ILE A 146 0.64 5.69 17.89
C ILE A 146 1.01 6.32 16.55
N PHE A 147 0.65 5.71 15.41
CA PHE A 147 0.94 6.25 14.08
C PHE A 147 0.09 7.47 13.78
N ARG A 148 -1.21 7.42 14.10
CA ARG A 148 -2.10 8.58 13.97
C ARG A 148 -1.59 9.76 14.80
N LEU A 149 -1.26 9.50 16.06
CA LEU A 149 -0.80 10.54 17.00
C LEU A 149 0.57 11.10 16.61
N ALA A 150 1.48 10.25 16.13
CA ALA A 150 2.76 10.65 15.55
C ALA A 150 2.56 11.59 14.36
N ARG A 151 1.67 11.24 13.43
CA ARG A 151 1.30 12.09 12.28
C ARG A 151 0.74 13.43 12.71
N ASP A 152 -0.30 13.42 13.55
CA ASP A 152 -1.05 14.61 13.91
C ASP A 152 -0.20 15.62 14.70
N ARG A 153 0.73 15.12 15.51
CA ARG A 153 1.62 15.95 16.33
C ARG A 153 3.01 16.17 15.74
N GLY A 154 3.32 15.57 14.59
CA GLY A 154 4.62 15.69 13.93
C GLY A 154 5.77 15.05 14.71
N PHE A 155 5.50 13.95 15.42
CA PHE A 155 6.53 13.19 16.14
C PHE A 155 7.04 12.01 15.32
N ASP A 156 8.33 11.74 15.42
CA ASP A 156 8.88 10.44 15.00
C ASP A 156 8.49 9.35 16.01
N ILE A 157 8.29 8.13 15.51
CA ILE A 157 8.09 6.95 16.38
C ILE A 157 9.45 6.51 16.92
N HIS A 158 9.54 6.35 18.24
CA HIS A 158 10.75 5.90 18.88
C HIS A 158 11.10 4.48 18.42
N PRO A 159 12.37 4.16 18.08
CA PRO A 159 12.72 2.85 17.53
C PRO A 159 12.38 1.66 18.48
N LEU A 160 12.43 1.85 19.80
CA LEU A 160 11.95 0.84 20.77
C LEU A 160 10.43 0.62 20.69
N ALA A 161 9.65 1.66 20.43
CA ALA A 161 8.21 1.53 20.22
C ALA A 161 7.94 0.74 18.95
N PHE A 162 8.59 1.09 17.84
CA PHE A 162 8.44 0.39 16.58
C PHE A 162 8.86 -1.09 16.66
N ARG A 163 9.96 -1.37 17.38
CA ARG A 163 10.36 -2.75 17.71
C ARG A 163 9.28 -3.51 18.48
N ALA A 164 8.67 -2.90 19.49
CA ALA A 164 7.58 -3.51 20.25
C ALA A 164 6.37 -3.78 19.34
N ILE A 165 6.01 -2.84 18.47
CA ILE A 165 4.94 -3.02 17.47
C ILE A 165 5.23 -4.23 16.57
N ILE A 166 6.43 -4.34 15.99
CA ILE A 166 6.80 -5.49 15.13
C ILE A 166 6.63 -6.82 15.88
N ARG A 167 7.10 -6.90 17.13
CA ARG A 167 7.01 -8.13 17.94
C ARG A 167 5.58 -8.52 18.29
N HIS A 168 4.72 -7.52 18.48
CA HIS A 168 3.37 -7.71 18.99
C HIS A 168 2.28 -7.53 17.93
N ALA A 169 2.63 -7.26 16.67
CA ALA A 169 1.70 -7.03 15.55
C ALA A 169 0.62 -8.11 15.42
N ARG A 170 0.95 -9.38 15.70
CA ARG A 170 0.00 -10.51 15.69
C ARG A 170 -1.21 -10.31 16.62
N HIS A 171 -1.06 -9.54 17.71
CA HIS A 171 -2.14 -9.29 18.65
C HIS A 171 -3.23 -8.40 18.05
N LEU A 172 -2.92 -7.62 17.00
CA LEU A 172 -3.89 -6.81 16.29
C LEU A 172 -4.94 -7.67 15.55
N ALA A 173 -4.64 -8.93 15.24
CA ALA A 173 -5.61 -9.86 14.65
C ALA A 173 -6.85 -10.12 15.53
N ARG A 174 -6.79 -9.81 16.83
CA ARG A 174 -7.93 -9.86 17.75
C ARG A 174 -8.95 -8.75 17.50
N LEU A 175 -8.55 -7.68 16.82
CA LEU A 175 -9.37 -6.49 16.57
C LEU A 175 -9.93 -6.44 15.13
N ARG A 176 -9.99 -7.58 14.44
CA ARG A 176 -10.62 -7.65 13.12
C ARG A 176 -12.12 -7.41 13.27
N GLY A 177 -12.62 -6.38 12.57
CA GLY A 177 -14.02 -5.95 12.71
C GLY A 177 -14.30 -5.10 13.95
N ASP A 178 -13.28 -4.77 14.76
CA ASP A 178 -13.46 -3.86 15.89
C ASP A 178 -13.62 -2.42 15.40
N PRO A 179 -14.71 -1.71 15.76
CA PRO A 179 -14.96 -0.36 15.26
C PRO A 179 -13.87 0.66 15.59
N ALA A 180 -13.21 0.55 16.75
CA ALA A 180 -12.18 1.48 17.15
C ALA A 180 -10.89 1.25 16.35
N ALA A 181 -10.48 0.00 16.15
CA ALA A 181 -9.33 -0.33 15.30
C ALA A 181 -9.57 0.05 13.83
N SER A 182 -10.77 -0.22 13.31
CA SER A 182 -11.15 0.16 11.96
C SER A 182 -11.15 1.69 11.77
N ALA A 183 -11.64 2.44 12.76
CA ALA A 183 -11.59 3.91 12.72
C ALA A 183 -10.15 4.45 12.70
N GLU A 184 -9.26 3.94 13.55
CA GLU A 184 -7.84 4.35 13.56
C GLU A 184 -7.15 3.99 12.22
N PHE A 185 -7.45 2.82 11.64
CA PHE A 185 -6.89 2.41 10.34
C PHE A 185 -7.40 3.28 9.19
N LEU A 186 -8.71 3.55 9.11
CA LEU A 186 -9.30 4.40 8.07
C LEU A 186 -8.81 5.86 8.16
N ASP A 187 -8.63 6.36 9.38
CA ASP A 187 -8.04 7.68 9.61
C ASP A 187 -6.59 7.74 9.11
N ILE A 188 -5.78 6.71 9.34
CA ILE A 188 -4.41 6.64 8.80
C ILE A 188 -4.44 6.56 7.27
N LEU A 189 -5.28 5.69 6.71
CA LEU A 189 -5.41 5.46 5.26
C LEU A 189 -5.77 6.74 4.50
N SER A 190 -6.64 7.57 5.07
CA SER A 190 -7.18 8.77 4.42
C SER A 190 -6.66 10.08 5.02
N GLY A 191 -5.61 10.00 5.83
CA GLY A 191 -5.02 11.15 6.51
C GLY A 191 -3.94 11.85 5.70
N LYS A 192 -3.15 12.70 6.38
CA LYS A 192 -2.02 13.41 5.78
C LYS A 192 -0.87 12.44 5.47
N ASP A 193 -0.29 12.57 4.28
CA ASP A 193 0.85 11.77 3.79
C ASP A 193 0.69 10.26 4.03
N PRO A 194 -0.43 9.66 3.57
CA PRO A 194 -0.84 8.32 4.01
C PRO A 194 0.17 7.24 3.63
N HIS A 195 0.84 7.38 2.49
CA HIS A 195 1.88 6.45 2.02
C HIS A 195 3.05 6.27 3.01
N ILE A 196 3.43 7.31 3.76
CA ILE A 196 4.50 7.22 4.77
C ILE A 196 4.08 6.27 5.88
N TRP A 197 2.89 6.50 6.43
CA TRP A 197 2.37 5.74 7.56
C TRP A 197 1.96 4.33 7.15
N LEU A 198 1.29 4.16 6.01
CA LEU A 198 0.92 2.86 5.46
C LEU A 198 2.14 1.99 5.19
N ARG A 199 3.24 2.57 4.69
CA ARG A 199 4.51 1.82 4.53
C ARG A 199 5.04 1.32 5.87
N MET A 200 4.99 2.14 6.92
CA MET A 200 5.39 1.70 8.27
C MET A 200 4.43 0.65 8.86
N LEU A 201 3.11 0.77 8.63
CA LEU A 201 2.13 -0.24 9.03
C LEU A 201 2.35 -1.58 8.28
N ASN A 202 2.65 -1.52 6.97
CA ASN A 202 2.96 -2.69 6.14
C ASN A 202 4.28 -3.34 6.59
N GLU A 203 5.31 -2.52 6.82
CA GLU A 203 6.60 -2.95 7.37
C GLU A 203 6.41 -3.57 8.76
N ALA A 204 5.55 -3.04 9.62
CA ALA A 204 5.25 -3.63 10.92
C ALA A 204 4.37 -4.90 10.84
N GLY A 205 3.71 -5.13 9.69
CA GLY A 205 2.79 -6.25 9.48
C GLY A 205 1.39 -6.02 10.05
N LEU A 206 1.05 -4.77 10.41
CA LEU A 206 -0.24 -4.42 11.01
C LEU A 206 -1.38 -4.49 9.99
N ILE A 207 -1.14 -4.10 8.73
CA ILE A 207 -2.17 -4.19 7.67
C ILE A 207 -2.59 -5.65 7.48
N ALA A 208 -1.63 -6.56 7.31
CA ALA A 208 -1.91 -8.00 7.18
C ALA A 208 -2.53 -8.63 8.44
N ALA A 209 -2.24 -8.08 9.63
CA ALA A 209 -2.85 -8.54 10.87
C ALA A 209 -4.35 -8.18 10.91
N LEU A 210 -4.73 -6.97 10.47
CA LEU A 210 -6.11 -6.48 10.41
C LEU A 210 -6.89 -7.00 9.20
N LEU A 211 -6.24 -7.08 8.03
CA LEU A 211 -6.79 -7.50 6.74
C LEU A 211 -6.02 -8.71 6.22
N PRO A 212 -6.46 -9.95 6.52
CA PRO A 212 -5.72 -11.18 6.17
C PRO A 212 -5.40 -11.31 4.69
N ASP A 213 -6.32 -10.84 3.84
CA ASP A 213 -6.20 -10.86 2.39
C ASP A 213 -5.03 -10.04 1.87
N TRP A 214 -4.64 -8.97 2.58
CA TRP A 214 -3.47 -8.16 2.27
C TRP A 214 -2.17 -8.97 2.27
N GLN A 215 -2.05 -9.97 3.15
CA GLN A 215 -0.87 -10.84 3.23
C GLN A 215 -0.56 -11.54 1.90
N ARG A 216 -1.55 -11.69 1.02
CA ARG A 216 -1.36 -12.33 -0.29
C ARG A 216 -0.67 -11.41 -1.30
N VAL A 217 -0.88 -10.11 -1.23
CA VAL A 217 -0.25 -9.13 -2.13
C VAL A 217 1.09 -8.62 -1.61
N VAL A 218 1.36 -8.78 -0.32
CA VAL A 218 2.65 -8.48 0.29
C VAL A 218 3.78 -9.21 -0.44
N GLY A 219 4.73 -8.44 -0.96
CA GLY A 219 5.90 -8.96 -1.68
C GLY A 219 5.56 -9.61 -3.03
N LEU A 220 4.31 -9.51 -3.50
CA LEU A 220 3.91 -10.06 -4.79
C LEU A 220 4.44 -9.15 -5.89
N MET A 221 5.44 -9.63 -6.63
CA MET A 221 5.91 -8.97 -7.85
C MET A 221 5.07 -9.46 -9.04
N GLN A 222 4.69 -8.54 -9.92
CA GLN A 222 4.21 -8.88 -11.26
C GLN A 222 5.43 -8.99 -12.18
N PHE A 223 5.62 -10.14 -12.83
CA PHE A 223 6.80 -10.36 -13.67
C PHE A 223 6.59 -9.75 -15.06
N ASP A 224 6.64 -8.41 -15.14
CA ASP A 224 6.59 -7.66 -16.39
C ASP A 224 7.59 -6.48 -16.40
N THR A 225 7.69 -5.80 -17.54
CA THR A 225 8.66 -4.72 -17.77
C THR A 225 8.24 -3.36 -17.19
N TYR A 226 7.02 -3.23 -16.68
CA TYR A 226 6.44 -1.94 -16.30
C TYR A 226 6.36 -1.76 -14.78
N HIS A 227 6.10 -2.83 -14.03
CA HIS A 227 5.98 -2.77 -12.57
C HIS A 227 7.35 -2.82 -11.89
N VAL A 228 7.72 -1.69 -11.26
CA VAL A 228 8.94 -1.59 -10.45
C VAL A 228 8.68 -2.01 -9.00
N PHE A 229 7.43 -1.91 -8.54
CA PHE A 229 7.02 -2.19 -7.17
C PHE A 229 6.32 -3.55 -7.06
N THR A 230 6.40 -4.15 -5.87
CA THR A 230 5.47 -5.21 -5.48
C THR A 230 4.07 -4.62 -5.32
N VAL A 231 3.03 -5.45 -5.45
CA VAL A 231 1.63 -4.99 -5.43
C VAL A 231 1.33 -4.17 -4.18
N ASP A 232 1.79 -4.59 -2.99
CA ASP A 232 1.61 -3.83 -1.75
C ASP A 232 2.26 -2.44 -1.77
N GLU A 233 3.50 -2.33 -2.24
CA GLU A 233 4.18 -1.03 -2.33
C GLU A 233 3.59 -0.13 -3.42
N HIS A 234 3.16 -0.70 -4.54
CA HIS A 234 2.43 0.01 -5.58
C HIS A 234 1.11 0.59 -5.04
N THR A 235 0.32 -0.22 -4.35
CA THR A 235 -0.94 0.25 -3.75
C THR A 235 -0.71 1.35 -2.71
N ILE A 236 0.32 1.23 -1.87
CA ILE A 236 0.69 2.27 -0.88
C ILE A 236 1.10 3.57 -1.59
N GLU A 237 1.87 3.47 -2.68
CA GLU A 237 2.23 4.63 -3.50
C GLU A 237 0.99 5.27 -4.14
N ALA A 238 0.07 4.48 -4.68
CA ALA A 238 -1.16 4.98 -5.30
C ALA A 238 -2.05 5.74 -4.32
N VAL A 239 -2.15 5.27 -3.06
CA VAL A 239 -2.79 6.03 -1.98
C VAL A 239 -2.05 7.35 -1.68
N GLY A 240 -0.71 7.35 -1.75
CA GLY A 240 0.10 8.58 -1.65
C GLY A 240 -0.19 9.58 -2.77
N VAL A 241 -0.39 9.10 -3.99
CA VAL A 241 -0.75 9.93 -5.14
C VAL A 241 -2.12 10.58 -4.94
N LEU A 242 -3.12 9.86 -4.40
CA LEU A 242 -4.41 10.45 -4.02
C LEU A 242 -4.22 11.62 -3.06
N GLY A 243 -3.47 11.43 -1.96
CA GLY A 243 -3.21 12.50 -1.00
C GLY A 243 -2.48 13.69 -1.63
N SER A 244 -1.58 13.45 -2.58
CA SER A 244 -0.84 14.51 -3.28
C SER A 244 -1.74 15.30 -4.25
N MET A 245 -2.69 14.62 -4.91
CA MET A 245 -3.73 15.29 -5.71
C MET A 245 -4.63 16.17 -4.84
N GLU A 246 -5.06 15.70 -3.67
CA GLU A 246 -5.89 16.50 -2.74
C GLU A 246 -5.18 17.76 -2.24
N ARG A 247 -3.85 17.73 -2.12
CA ARG A 247 -3.03 18.89 -1.75
C ARG A 247 -2.71 19.82 -2.94
N GLY A 248 -3.18 19.50 -4.15
CA GLY A 248 -2.93 20.29 -5.36
C GLY A 248 -1.52 20.16 -5.93
N GLU A 249 -0.70 19.22 -5.43
CA GLU A 249 0.70 19.04 -5.83
C GLU A 249 0.84 18.51 -7.27
N LEU A 250 -0.23 17.94 -7.82
CA LEU A 250 -0.25 17.37 -9.17
C LEU A 250 -1.02 18.22 -10.20
N THR A 251 -1.35 19.47 -9.88
CA THR A 251 -2.16 20.33 -10.77
C THR A 251 -1.55 20.50 -12.17
N GLU A 252 -0.23 20.64 -12.28
CA GLU A 252 0.47 20.74 -13.57
C GLU A 252 0.55 19.40 -14.32
N VAL A 253 0.59 18.29 -13.58
CA VAL A 253 0.86 16.95 -14.13
C VAL A 253 -0.43 16.23 -14.53
N ALA A 254 -1.50 16.42 -13.75
CA ALA A 254 -2.80 15.81 -13.90
C ALA A 254 -3.91 16.83 -13.52
N PRO A 255 -4.09 17.91 -14.30
CA PRO A 255 -4.97 19.03 -13.94
C PRO A 255 -6.41 18.61 -13.71
N VAL A 256 -6.96 17.77 -14.59
CA VAL A 256 -8.36 17.35 -14.52
C VAL A 256 -8.62 16.53 -13.27
N ALA A 257 -7.80 15.50 -12.98
CA ALA A 257 -7.98 14.71 -11.77
C ALA A 257 -7.76 15.53 -10.49
N SER A 258 -6.80 16.47 -10.50
CA SER A 258 -6.52 17.36 -9.37
C SER A 258 -7.66 18.35 -9.11
N GLU A 259 -8.39 18.77 -10.14
CA GLU A 259 -9.60 19.57 -9.98
C GLU A 259 -10.76 18.73 -9.44
N LEU A 260 -10.98 17.54 -10.02
CA LEU A 260 -12.14 16.70 -9.73
C LEU A 260 -12.09 16.08 -8.34
N ILE A 261 -10.90 15.81 -7.79
CA ILE A 261 -10.77 15.19 -6.46
C ILE A 261 -11.40 16.06 -5.37
N GLY A 262 -11.35 17.39 -5.51
CA GLY A 262 -12.01 18.34 -4.59
C GLY A 262 -13.54 18.36 -4.70
N GLN A 263 -14.11 17.70 -5.71
CA GLN A 263 -15.56 17.64 -5.95
C GLN A 263 -16.17 16.28 -5.60
N ILE A 264 -15.35 15.31 -5.20
CA ILE A 264 -15.78 13.95 -4.83
C ILE A 264 -16.53 13.99 -3.51
N GLN A 265 -17.66 13.28 -3.46
CA GLN A 265 -18.48 13.12 -2.27
C GLN A 265 -18.05 11.88 -1.49
N SER A 266 -17.73 10.79 -2.20
CA SER A 266 -17.40 9.49 -1.62
C SER A 266 -15.90 9.32 -1.32
N ARG A 267 -15.27 10.33 -0.70
CA ARG A 267 -13.82 10.35 -0.43
C ARG A 267 -13.33 9.10 0.31
N ARG A 268 -14.03 8.68 1.37
CA ARG A 268 -13.65 7.50 2.15
C ARG A 268 -13.68 6.23 1.31
N ALA A 269 -14.71 6.08 0.47
CA ALA A 269 -14.80 4.96 -0.47
C ALA A 269 -13.66 4.97 -1.50
N LEU A 270 -13.27 6.13 -2.03
CA LEU A 270 -12.14 6.24 -2.97
C LEU A 270 -10.84 5.71 -2.38
N TYR A 271 -10.51 6.10 -1.14
CA TYR A 271 -9.29 5.66 -0.47
C TYR A 271 -9.29 4.14 -0.18
N VAL A 272 -10.44 3.59 0.20
CA VAL A 272 -10.58 2.14 0.44
C VAL A 272 -10.56 1.37 -0.89
N ALA A 273 -11.18 1.88 -1.95
CA ALA A 273 -11.10 1.31 -3.29
C ALA A 273 -9.66 1.29 -3.79
N MET A 274 -8.91 2.38 -3.58
CA MET A 274 -7.49 2.41 -3.91
C MET A 274 -6.69 1.38 -3.12
N LEU A 275 -6.96 1.18 -1.83
CA LEU A 275 -6.30 0.12 -1.05
C LEU A 275 -6.62 -1.29 -1.60
N LEU A 276 -7.81 -1.50 -2.17
CA LEU A 276 -8.30 -2.82 -2.55
C LEU A 276 -8.21 -3.15 -4.05
N HIS A 277 -7.94 -2.17 -4.93
CA HIS A 277 -8.04 -2.32 -6.39
C HIS A 277 -7.27 -3.55 -6.93
N ASP A 278 -6.10 -3.82 -6.35
CA ASP A 278 -5.22 -4.94 -6.71
C ASP A 278 -5.12 -6.03 -5.64
N ALA A 279 -5.92 -5.97 -4.57
CA ALA A 279 -5.82 -6.89 -3.42
C ALA A 279 -6.11 -8.37 -3.76
N ALA A 280 -6.72 -8.62 -4.92
CA ALA A 280 -7.00 -9.95 -5.44
C ALA A 280 -5.97 -10.48 -6.46
N LYS A 281 -4.92 -9.70 -6.80
CA LYS A 281 -3.85 -10.17 -7.69
C LYS A 281 -3.20 -11.46 -7.15
N GLY A 282 -2.93 -12.39 -8.06
CA GLY A 282 -2.35 -13.70 -7.74
C GLY A 282 -3.32 -14.72 -7.13
N ARG A 283 -4.64 -14.44 -7.11
CA ARG A 283 -5.69 -15.43 -6.75
C ARG A 283 -6.11 -16.33 -7.92
N GLY A 284 -5.83 -15.89 -9.16
CA GLY A 284 -6.24 -16.59 -10.37
C GLY A 284 -7.68 -16.28 -10.77
N GLY A 285 -7.93 -16.07 -12.06
CA GLY A 285 -9.16 -15.42 -12.54
C GLY A 285 -8.96 -13.91 -12.72
N ASP A 286 -10.05 -13.18 -12.99
CA ASP A 286 -10.02 -11.72 -13.08
C ASP A 286 -9.87 -11.11 -11.68
N HIS A 287 -8.80 -10.35 -11.46
CA HIS A 287 -8.53 -9.74 -10.15
C HIS A 287 -9.50 -8.62 -9.82
N SER A 288 -10.12 -7.99 -10.81
CA SER A 288 -11.10 -6.92 -10.62
C SER A 288 -12.41 -7.49 -10.07
N GLU A 289 -12.89 -8.60 -10.66
CA GLU A 289 -14.08 -9.32 -10.18
C GLU A 289 -13.87 -9.86 -8.76
N LEU A 290 -12.77 -10.58 -8.54
CA LEU A 290 -12.44 -11.13 -7.22
C LEU A 290 -12.17 -10.03 -6.17
N GLY A 291 -11.61 -8.90 -6.60
CA GLY A 291 -11.37 -7.74 -5.75
C GLY A 291 -12.69 -7.07 -5.34
N ALA A 292 -13.64 -6.98 -6.26
CA ALA A 292 -14.98 -6.45 -5.98
C ALA A 292 -15.73 -7.33 -4.97
N GLU A 293 -15.73 -8.65 -5.16
CA GLU A 293 -16.29 -9.60 -4.18
C GLU A 293 -15.63 -9.49 -2.81
N LEU A 294 -14.30 -9.32 -2.80
CA LEU A 294 -13.55 -9.13 -1.56
C LEU A 294 -13.93 -7.82 -0.85
N ALA A 295 -14.15 -6.74 -1.60
CA ALA A 295 -14.58 -5.46 -1.05
C ALA A 295 -15.93 -5.56 -0.31
N LEU A 296 -16.88 -6.34 -0.84
CA LEU A 296 -18.17 -6.60 -0.18
C LEU A 296 -18.02 -7.25 1.21
N GLN A 297 -16.91 -7.96 1.45
CA GLN A 297 -16.61 -8.59 2.74
C GLN A 297 -15.79 -7.67 3.66
N ILE A 298 -14.78 -6.98 3.11
CA ILE A 298 -13.85 -6.16 3.88
C ILE A 298 -14.49 -4.85 4.34
N CYS A 299 -15.22 -4.17 3.46
CA CYS A 299 -15.74 -2.83 3.73
C CYS A 299 -16.67 -2.77 4.96
N PRO A 300 -17.63 -3.70 5.15
CA PRO A 300 -18.45 -3.71 6.36
C PRO A 300 -17.64 -3.93 7.64
N ALA A 301 -16.61 -4.78 7.60
CA ALA A 301 -15.71 -5.02 8.74
C ALA A 301 -14.86 -3.79 9.09
N LEU A 302 -14.58 -2.93 8.10
CA LEU A 302 -13.96 -1.63 8.29
C LEU A 302 -14.95 -0.54 8.74
N GLY A 303 -16.25 -0.83 8.81
CA GLY A 303 -17.27 0.13 9.23
C GLY A 303 -17.77 1.06 8.12
N LEU A 304 -17.64 0.65 6.85
CA LEU A 304 -18.25 1.37 5.72
C LEU A 304 -19.75 1.10 5.67
N THR A 305 -20.51 2.10 5.22
CA THR A 305 -21.95 1.94 4.96
C THR A 305 -22.21 1.01 3.77
N PRO A 306 -23.44 0.52 3.57
CA PRO A 306 -23.79 -0.25 2.38
C PRO A 306 -23.51 0.52 1.06
N GLU A 307 -23.77 1.82 1.04
CA GLU A 307 -23.52 2.69 -0.12
C GLU A 307 -22.02 2.83 -0.42
N GLU A 308 -21.20 3.07 0.61
CA GLU A 308 -19.74 3.12 0.44
C GLU A 308 -19.18 1.76 0.04
N THR A 309 -19.71 0.67 0.60
CA THR A 309 -19.30 -0.69 0.26
C THR A 309 -19.58 -1.02 -1.20
N GLU A 310 -20.78 -0.66 -1.69
CA GLU A 310 -21.14 -0.80 -3.11
C GLU A 310 -20.23 0.05 -3.99
N THR A 311 -19.98 1.31 -3.61
CA THR A 311 -19.10 2.22 -4.34
C THR A 311 -17.68 1.65 -4.43
N VAL A 312 -17.13 1.14 -3.33
CA VAL A 312 -15.80 0.50 -3.34
C VAL A 312 -15.80 -0.72 -4.25
N SER A 313 -16.77 -1.61 -4.12
CA SER A 313 -16.88 -2.82 -4.94
C SER A 313 -16.93 -2.46 -6.43
N TRP A 314 -17.74 -1.47 -6.79
CA TRP A 314 -17.88 -1.01 -8.18
C TRP A 314 -16.59 -0.39 -8.71
N LEU A 315 -15.90 0.44 -7.91
CA LEU A 315 -14.63 1.03 -8.30
C LEU A 315 -13.53 -0.03 -8.49
N VAL A 316 -13.47 -1.03 -7.62
CA VAL A 316 -12.52 -2.14 -7.76
C VAL A 316 -12.85 -2.99 -8.98
N LEU A 317 -14.14 -3.25 -9.26
CA LEU A 317 -14.55 -4.00 -10.45
C LEU A 317 -14.12 -3.30 -11.75
N HIS A 318 -14.25 -1.97 -11.80
CA HIS A 318 -14.06 -1.19 -13.03
C HIS A 318 -12.76 -0.40 -13.07
N HIS A 319 -11.80 -0.60 -12.15
CA HIS A 319 -10.61 0.25 -12.03
C HIS A 319 -9.77 0.35 -13.33
N LEU A 320 -9.81 -0.67 -14.19
CA LEU A 320 -9.12 -0.67 -15.48
C LEU A 320 -9.90 0.01 -16.62
N LEU A 321 -11.22 0.18 -16.50
CA LEU A 321 -12.15 0.57 -17.57
C LEU A 321 -11.70 1.83 -18.33
N ILE A 322 -11.35 2.90 -17.60
CA ILE A 322 -10.95 4.18 -18.20
C ILE A 322 -9.61 4.04 -18.90
N SER A 323 -8.62 3.41 -18.27
CA SER A 323 -7.28 3.25 -18.85
C SER A 323 -7.29 2.35 -20.08
N GLU A 324 -8.00 1.22 -20.03
CA GLU A 324 -8.09 0.31 -21.16
C GLU A 324 -8.85 0.93 -22.32
N THR A 325 -9.93 1.65 -22.05
CA THR A 325 -10.67 2.34 -23.11
C THR A 325 -9.84 3.44 -23.74
N ALA A 326 -9.22 4.31 -22.94
CA ALA A 326 -8.42 5.42 -23.44
C ALA A 326 -7.22 4.97 -24.30
N PHE A 327 -6.63 3.81 -24.01
CA PHE A 327 -5.40 3.37 -24.69
C PHE A 327 -5.57 2.22 -25.69
N ARG A 328 -6.73 1.57 -25.74
CA ARG A 328 -6.97 0.42 -26.63
C ARG A 328 -8.17 0.56 -27.55
N ARG A 329 -9.04 1.55 -27.34
CA ARG A 329 -10.21 1.80 -28.18
C ARG A 329 -10.13 3.18 -28.84
N ASP A 330 -10.98 3.39 -29.84
CA ASP A 330 -11.14 4.70 -30.45
C ASP A 330 -12.07 5.55 -29.59
N ILE A 331 -11.51 6.57 -28.94
CA ILE A 331 -12.29 7.49 -28.10
C ILE A 331 -13.08 8.51 -28.92
N GLU A 332 -12.88 8.59 -30.25
CA GLU A 332 -13.69 9.39 -31.17
C GLU A 332 -14.99 8.69 -31.56
N ASP A 333 -15.07 7.36 -31.42
CA ASP A 333 -16.26 6.59 -31.73
C ASP A 333 -17.39 6.87 -30.71
N PRO A 334 -18.54 7.44 -31.13
CA PRO A 334 -19.66 7.71 -30.23
C PRO A 334 -20.16 6.47 -29.50
N LYS A 335 -20.07 5.29 -30.11
CA LYS A 335 -20.48 4.04 -29.47
C LYS A 335 -19.58 3.73 -28.27
N THR A 336 -18.28 3.90 -28.40
CA THR A 336 -17.33 3.72 -27.29
C THR A 336 -17.66 4.63 -26.10
N ILE A 337 -18.07 5.88 -26.36
CA ILE A 337 -18.48 6.83 -25.31
C ILE A 337 -19.80 6.39 -24.65
N LEU A 338 -20.80 5.98 -25.44
CA LEU A 338 -22.09 5.50 -24.94
C LEU A 338 -21.94 4.24 -24.09
N ASP A 339 -21.13 3.27 -24.54
CA ASP A 339 -20.86 2.02 -23.80
C ASP A 339 -20.27 2.31 -22.41
N ILE A 340 -19.35 3.28 -22.29
CA ILE A 340 -18.80 3.67 -20.98
C ILE A 340 -19.85 4.40 -20.15
N ALA A 341 -20.59 5.33 -20.74
CA ALA A 341 -21.63 6.08 -20.03
C ALA A 341 -22.69 5.13 -19.44
N GLU A 342 -23.05 4.07 -20.17
CA GLU A 342 -23.98 3.03 -19.71
C GLU A 342 -23.45 2.23 -18.51
N ILE A 343 -22.14 2.01 -18.42
CA ILE A 343 -21.51 1.34 -17.26
C ILE A 343 -21.40 2.31 -16.08
N VAL A 344 -20.96 3.55 -16.32
CA VAL A 344 -20.63 4.54 -15.28
C VAL A 344 -21.89 5.10 -14.62
N GLN A 345 -22.93 5.42 -15.40
CA GLN A 345 -24.28 5.85 -14.99
C GLN A 345 -24.39 7.07 -14.07
N SER A 346 -23.27 7.61 -13.56
CA SER A 346 -23.26 8.67 -12.56
C SER A 346 -22.03 9.58 -12.75
N PRO A 347 -22.21 10.91 -12.75
CA PRO A 347 -21.09 11.85 -12.73
C PRO A 347 -20.15 11.62 -11.54
N GLU A 348 -20.65 11.19 -10.38
CA GLU A 348 -19.81 10.88 -9.22
C GLU A 348 -18.91 9.67 -9.49
N ARG A 349 -19.47 8.59 -10.04
CA ARG A 349 -18.69 7.41 -10.43
C ARG A 349 -17.63 7.73 -11.48
N LEU A 350 -17.95 8.59 -12.44
CA LEU A 350 -16.98 9.04 -13.44
C LEU A 350 -15.79 9.78 -12.80
N ARG A 351 -16.06 10.69 -11.86
CA ARG A 351 -15.02 11.43 -11.12
C ARG A 351 -14.15 10.50 -10.28
N LEU A 352 -14.79 9.65 -9.47
CA LEU A 352 -14.09 8.65 -8.65
C LEU A 352 -13.19 7.76 -9.49
N LEU A 353 -13.71 7.23 -10.60
CA LEU A 353 -13.00 6.29 -11.44
C LEU A 353 -11.82 6.94 -12.18
N LEU A 354 -12.00 8.17 -12.69
CA LEU A 354 -10.90 8.91 -13.30
C LEU A 354 -9.79 9.20 -12.29
N VAL A 355 -10.14 9.68 -11.09
CA VAL A 355 -9.15 9.99 -10.05
C VAL A 355 -8.40 8.73 -9.61
N LEU A 356 -9.10 7.61 -9.42
CA LEU A 356 -8.50 6.30 -9.13
C LEU A 356 -7.53 5.89 -10.26
N THR A 357 -7.97 5.96 -11.52
CA THR A 357 -7.16 5.59 -12.69
C THR A 357 -5.86 6.41 -12.77
N VAL A 358 -5.96 7.73 -12.55
CA VAL A 358 -4.78 8.61 -12.58
C VAL A 358 -3.82 8.26 -11.44
N ALA A 359 -4.32 8.02 -10.23
CA ALA A 359 -3.48 7.66 -9.09
C ALA A 359 -2.76 6.32 -9.28
N ASP A 360 -3.47 5.29 -9.75
CA ASP A 360 -2.91 3.97 -10.07
C ASP A 360 -1.78 4.10 -11.11
N MET A 361 -2.08 4.68 -12.28
CA MET A 361 -1.09 4.81 -13.36
C MET A 361 0.16 5.60 -12.96
N ARG A 362 0.00 6.62 -12.11
CA ARG A 362 1.09 7.44 -11.57
C ARG A 362 1.98 6.65 -10.61
N ALA A 363 1.40 5.69 -9.87
CA ALA A 363 2.10 4.87 -8.90
C ALA A 363 2.87 3.68 -9.52
N VAL A 364 2.63 3.35 -10.79
CA VAL A 364 3.39 2.26 -11.47
C VAL A 364 4.86 2.67 -11.69
N SER A 365 5.10 3.78 -12.40
CA SER A 365 6.42 4.42 -12.50
C SER A 365 6.32 5.80 -13.18
N ALA A 366 7.33 6.63 -12.99
CA ALA A 366 7.45 7.94 -13.67
C ALA A 366 7.45 7.85 -15.21
N LYS A 367 7.72 6.66 -15.79
CA LYS A 367 7.71 6.43 -17.24
C LYS A 367 6.32 6.08 -17.78
N VAL A 368 5.41 5.58 -16.93
CA VAL A 368 4.07 5.18 -17.38
C VAL A 368 3.20 6.40 -17.66
N TRP A 369 3.31 7.46 -16.85
CA TRP A 369 2.55 8.70 -17.03
C TRP A 369 3.24 9.66 -18.03
N ASN A 370 2.51 10.15 -19.02
CA ASN A 370 3.00 11.19 -19.95
C ASN A 370 1.85 12.09 -20.44
N GLY A 371 2.20 13.23 -21.05
CA GLY A 371 1.22 14.25 -21.47
C GLY A 371 0.22 13.77 -22.54
N TRP A 372 0.61 12.79 -23.37
CA TRP A 372 -0.29 12.17 -24.33
C TRP A 372 -1.38 11.35 -23.62
N LYS A 373 -1.01 10.50 -22.66
CA LYS A 373 -1.99 9.73 -21.85
C LYS A 373 -2.90 10.66 -21.05
N ALA A 374 -2.36 11.73 -20.46
CA ALA A 374 -3.15 12.73 -19.75
C ALA A 374 -4.20 13.39 -20.66
N THR A 375 -3.86 13.62 -21.94
CA THR A 375 -4.78 14.19 -22.93
C THR A 375 -5.91 13.22 -23.26
N LEU A 376 -5.61 11.95 -23.52
CA LEU A 376 -6.62 10.93 -23.81
C LEU A 376 -7.59 10.72 -22.65
N LEU A 377 -7.08 10.65 -21.41
CA LEU A 377 -7.92 10.52 -20.21
C LEU A 377 -8.85 11.72 -20.04
N ARG A 378 -8.34 12.94 -20.29
CA ARG A 378 -9.14 14.17 -20.25
C ARG A 378 -10.23 14.18 -21.31
N GLU A 379 -9.89 13.86 -22.56
CA GLU A 379 -10.85 13.85 -23.66
C GLU A 379 -11.95 12.81 -23.43
N LEU A 380 -11.57 11.61 -22.99
CA LEU A 380 -12.53 10.56 -22.64
C LEU A 380 -13.47 11.00 -21.52
N TYR A 381 -12.94 11.60 -20.44
CA TYR A 381 -13.74 12.08 -19.32
C TYR A 381 -14.81 13.08 -19.77
N TRP A 382 -14.43 14.12 -20.52
CA TRP A 382 -15.38 15.17 -20.90
C TRP A 382 -16.46 14.67 -21.85
N ARG A 383 -16.13 13.77 -22.78
CA ARG A 383 -17.11 13.14 -23.67
C ARG A 383 -18.13 12.31 -22.91
N VAL A 384 -17.67 11.49 -21.96
CA VAL A 384 -18.58 10.68 -21.13
C VAL A 384 -19.40 11.59 -20.21
N ALA A 385 -18.80 12.64 -19.63
CA ALA A 385 -19.50 13.60 -18.79
C ALA A 385 -20.63 14.34 -19.53
N GLU A 386 -20.43 14.70 -20.81
CA GLU A 386 -21.44 15.33 -21.66
C GLU A 386 -22.66 14.42 -21.88
N VAL A 387 -22.42 13.13 -22.16
CA VAL A 387 -23.49 12.13 -22.28
C VAL A 387 -24.25 11.98 -20.97
N LEU A 388 -23.54 11.87 -19.83
CA LEU A 388 -24.16 11.75 -18.50
C LEU A 388 -24.95 13.00 -18.08
N ALA A 389 -24.62 14.18 -18.62
CA ALA A 389 -25.36 15.42 -18.40
C ALA A 389 -26.64 15.54 -19.25
N GLY A 390 -26.95 14.53 -20.09
CA GLY A 390 -28.13 14.53 -20.98
C GLY A 390 -27.86 15.09 -22.37
N GLY A 391 -26.59 15.30 -22.75
CA GLY A 391 -26.19 15.63 -24.11
C GLY A 391 -26.34 14.44 -25.04
N LEU A 392 -27.52 14.27 -25.66
CA LEU A 392 -27.77 13.23 -26.67
C LEU A 392 -27.11 13.52 -28.04
N SER A 393 -26.20 14.49 -28.13
CA SER A 393 -25.44 14.76 -29.34
C SER A 393 -23.95 14.70 -29.03
N VAL A 394 -23.32 13.54 -29.22
CA VAL A 394 -21.89 13.52 -29.55
C VAL A 394 -21.83 14.07 -30.98
N PRO A 395 -21.39 15.31 -31.22
CA PRO A 395 -21.31 15.78 -32.59
C PRO A 395 -20.21 14.94 -33.25
N GLU A 396 -20.55 14.15 -34.28
CA GLU A 396 -19.56 13.74 -35.26
C GLU A 396 -18.80 15.01 -35.64
N ARG A 397 -17.49 15.02 -35.42
CA ARG A 397 -16.68 16.22 -35.51
C ARG A 397 -16.53 16.61 -36.98
N ASP A 398 -17.56 17.26 -37.51
CA ASP A 398 -17.54 17.79 -38.85
C ASP A 398 -16.60 19.00 -38.87
N VAL A 399 -15.61 18.89 -39.76
CA VAL A 399 -14.50 19.80 -40.03
C VAL A 399 -14.89 21.28 -39.83
N ARG A 400 -14.44 21.90 -38.73
CA ARG A 400 -14.39 23.37 -38.61
C ARG A 400 -12.95 23.87 -38.63
N VAL A 401 -12.36 23.82 -39.82
CA VAL A 401 -11.42 24.85 -40.28
C VAL A 401 -12.23 26.12 -40.52
N ALA A 402 -12.49 26.88 -39.46
CA ALA A 402 -13.06 28.23 -39.57
C ALA A 402 -12.81 29.07 -38.30
N ARG A 403 -11.57 29.10 -37.83
CA ARG A 403 -11.01 30.25 -37.08
C ARG A 403 -9.55 30.45 -37.47
N ALA A 404 -9.35 30.74 -38.75
CA ALA A 404 -8.28 31.63 -39.19
C ALA A 404 -8.95 32.96 -39.54
N LYS A 405 -8.96 33.86 -38.55
CA LYS A 405 -8.84 35.31 -38.69
C LYS A 405 -8.53 35.89 -37.34
#